data_AF-A0A377KEB7-F1
#
_entry.id   AF-A0A377KEB7-F1
#
_cell.length_a   1.000
_cell.length_b   1.000
_cell.length_c   1.000
_cell.angle_alpha   90.00
_cell.angle_beta   90.00
_cell.angle_gamma   90.00
#
_symmetry.space_group_name_H-M   'P 1'
#
loop_
_entity.id
_entity.type
_entity.pdbx_description
1 polymer ?
#
loop_
_entity_poly.entity_id
_entity_poly.type
_entity_poly.pdbx_seq_one_letter_code
_entity_poly.pdbx_strand_id
1 'polypeptide(L)'
;MMAARFDPLVAAATVLLGSGIGTLGSTINPFATVIAANAAGIPFTQGILLRVILLLVGYVICVYWVMRYARKVRNSPESSIVADKMAENQAHFLGNRSETMLEFTPTRKAILILFAASFAFMIYGVAVLGWWMAEISAVFLAAAVIVGVIARMGEETFTSTFIDGARDLLGVALIIGIARGIVVVMDNGMITHTILHSAENLVSGLSTTVFINVTYWLEVLLSFLVPSSSGLAVLTMPIMAPLADFAHVQRDLVVTAYQSASGGG
;
A
#
# COMPACT_ATOMS: atom_id res chain seq x y z
N MET A 1 -10.34 20.59 6.80
CA MET A 1 -9.26 20.88 7.77
C MET A 1 -9.18 22.37 8.10
N MET A 2 -8.97 23.26 7.13
CA MET A 2 -8.96 24.73 7.33
C MET A 2 -10.25 25.30 7.94
N ALA A 3 -11.42 24.83 7.49
CA ALA A 3 -12.71 25.21 8.09
C ALA A 3 -12.89 24.75 9.55
N ALA A 4 -12.15 23.72 9.98
CA ALA A 4 -12.13 23.22 11.36
C ALA A 4 -11.06 23.91 12.23
N ARG A 5 -10.44 25.00 11.73
CA ARG A 5 -9.33 25.73 12.36
C ARG A 5 -8.02 24.94 12.50
N PHE A 6 -7.81 23.97 11.62
CA PHE A 6 -6.52 23.29 11.46
C PHE A 6 -5.81 23.80 10.22
N ASP A 7 -4.48 23.81 10.23
CA ASP A 7 -3.68 24.20 9.07
C ASP A 7 -3.66 23.08 8.00
N PRO A 8 -3.14 23.37 6.79
CA PRO A 8 -3.01 22.36 5.73
C PRO A 8 -2.04 21.23 6.08
N LEU A 9 -1.07 21.46 6.99
CA LEU A 9 -0.12 20.44 7.41
C LEU A 9 -0.81 19.33 8.21
N VAL A 10 -1.78 19.66 9.06
CA VAL A 10 -2.63 18.64 9.73
C VAL A 10 -3.35 17.78 8.70
N ALA A 11 -3.84 18.37 7.60
CA ALA A 11 -4.49 17.62 6.51
C ALA A 11 -3.52 16.64 5.84
N ALA A 12 -2.36 17.15 5.41
CA ALA A 12 -1.32 16.36 4.77
C ALA A 12 -0.81 15.24 5.70
N ALA A 13 -0.51 15.57 6.96
CA ALA A 13 -0.03 14.59 7.94
C ALA A 13 -1.06 13.49 8.21
N THR A 14 -2.36 13.83 8.28
CA THR A 14 -3.42 12.83 8.49
C THR A 14 -3.46 11.82 7.33
N VAL A 15 -3.32 12.28 6.08
CA VAL A 15 -3.36 11.41 4.90
C VAL A 15 -2.06 10.62 4.76
N LEU A 16 -0.91 11.29 4.79
CA LEU A 16 0.40 10.68 4.54
C LEU A 16 0.78 9.68 5.63
N LEU A 17 0.70 10.08 6.91
CA LEU A 17 1.03 9.18 8.02
C LEU A 17 -0.02 8.09 8.18
N GLY A 18 -1.30 8.41 7.93
CA GLY A 18 -2.36 7.40 7.93
C GLY A 18 -2.12 6.30 6.90
N SER A 19 -1.78 6.70 5.67
CA SER A 19 -1.44 5.77 4.59
C SER A 19 -0.19 4.95 4.91
N GLY A 20 0.90 5.59 5.37
CA GLY A 20 2.16 4.91 5.68
C GLY A 20 2.01 3.86 6.79
N ILE A 21 1.34 4.21 7.90
CA ILE A 21 1.06 3.27 8.99
C ILE A 21 0.15 2.12 8.54
N GLY A 22 -0.84 2.40 7.67
CA GLY A 22 -1.72 1.39 7.10
C GLY A 22 -0.96 0.36 6.23
N THR A 23 0.09 0.80 5.53
CA THR A 23 0.98 -0.09 4.78
C THR A 23 1.92 -0.86 5.70
N LEU A 24 2.51 -0.19 6.70
CA LEU A 24 3.45 -0.79 7.66
C LEU A 24 2.83 -1.99 8.40
N GLY A 25 1.61 -1.83 8.91
CA GLY A 25 0.90 -2.85 9.70
C GLY A 25 -0.16 -3.63 8.93
N SER A 26 -0.07 -3.69 7.58
CA SER A 26 -1.14 -4.24 6.76
C SER A 26 -1.42 -5.71 7.05
N THR A 27 -2.70 -6.08 7.20
CA THR A 27 -3.11 -7.44 7.58
C THR A 27 -3.55 -8.27 6.38
N ILE A 28 -4.49 -7.75 5.60
CA ILE A 28 -5.13 -8.43 4.46
C ILE A 28 -5.03 -7.55 3.22
N ASN A 29 -3.84 -7.01 2.93
CA ASN A 29 -3.63 -6.24 1.71
C ASN A 29 -3.38 -7.21 0.54
N PRO A 30 -4.33 -7.35 -0.40
CA PRO A 30 -4.19 -8.30 -1.52
C PRO A 30 -3.14 -7.86 -2.54
N PHE A 31 -2.68 -6.61 -2.48
CA PHE A 31 -1.70 -6.03 -3.39
C PHE A 31 -0.28 -5.97 -2.79
N ALA A 32 -0.11 -6.27 -1.50
CA ALA A 32 1.19 -6.25 -0.86
C ALA A 32 1.39 -7.50 0.01
N THR A 33 0.68 -7.59 1.14
CA THR A 33 0.84 -8.68 2.13
C THR A 33 0.60 -10.05 1.52
N VAL A 34 -0.50 -10.22 0.79
CA VAL A 34 -0.87 -11.53 0.22
C VAL A 34 0.05 -11.90 -0.93
N ILE A 35 0.45 -10.92 -1.76
CA ILE A 35 1.41 -11.16 -2.83
C ILE A 35 2.75 -11.60 -2.26
N ALA A 36 3.25 -10.88 -1.26
CA ALA A 36 4.51 -11.19 -0.63
C ALA A 36 4.48 -12.57 0.07
N ALA A 37 3.41 -12.86 0.80
CA ALA A 37 3.24 -14.15 1.46
C ALA A 37 3.19 -15.32 0.46
N ASN A 38 2.42 -15.17 -0.64
CA ASN A 38 2.35 -16.19 -1.68
C ASN A 38 3.69 -16.36 -2.41
N ALA A 39 4.40 -15.27 -2.71
CA ALA A 39 5.74 -15.32 -3.29
C ALA A 39 6.78 -15.92 -2.33
N ALA A 40 6.60 -15.76 -1.03
CA ALA A 40 7.39 -16.38 0.03
C ALA A 40 6.93 -17.83 0.35
N GLY A 41 5.88 -18.35 -0.29
CA GLY A 41 5.37 -19.70 -0.08
C GLY A 41 4.75 -19.96 1.30
N ILE A 42 4.22 -18.92 1.95
CA ILE A 42 3.55 -19.04 3.25
C ILE A 42 2.11 -18.51 3.19
N PRO A 43 1.19 -19.01 4.04
CA PRO A 43 -0.12 -18.38 4.20
C PRO A 43 0.02 -16.93 4.71
N PHE A 44 -0.72 -16.00 4.12
CA PHE A 44 -0.70 -14.58 4.53
C PHE A 44 -1.12 -14.37 5.99
N THR A 45 -1.89 -15.31 6.55
CA THR A 45 -2.32 -15.33 7.96
C THR A 45 -1.17 -15.57 8.93
N GLN A 46 -0.04 -16.12 8.49
CA GLN A 46 1.16 -16.20 9.31
C GLN A 46 1.75 -14.80 9.55
N GLY A 47 2.10 -14.51 10.80
CA GLY A 47 2.59 -13.19 11.22
C GLY A 47 1.50 -12.12 11.39
N ILE A 48 0.20 -12.46 11.22
CA ILE A 48 -0.89 -11.47 11.30
C ILE A 48 -0.95 -10.78 12.67
N LEU A 49 -0.65 -11.50 13.76
CA LEU A 49 -0.65 -10.93 15.11
C LEU A 49 0.37 -9.80 15.24
N LEU A 50 1.60 -10.02 14.74
CA LEU A 50 2.64 -9.00 14.76
C LEU A 50 2.22 -7.78 13.93
N ARG A 51 1.65 -7.99 12.75
CA ARG A 51 1.15 -6.90 11.89
C ARG A 51 0.03 -6.11 12.53
N VAL A 52 -0.91 -6.78 13.22
CA VAL A 52 -1.97 -6.12 14.01
C VAL A 52 -1.37 -5.29 15.16
N ILE A 53 -0.38 -5.83 15.88
CA ILE A 53 0.29 -5.08 16.94
C ILE A 53 0.99 -3.84 16.37
N LEU A 54 1.74 -3.99 15.27
CA LEU A 54 2.39 -2.88 14.58
C LEU A 54 1.38 -1.83 14.11
N LEU A 55 0.25 -2.26 13.54
CA LEU A 55 -0.82 -1.38 13.09
C LEU A 55 -1.42 -0.59 14.25
N LEU A 56 -1.77 -1.27 15.35
CA LEU A 56 -2.39 -0.63 16.52
C LEU A 56 -1.44 0.34 17.20
N VAL A 57 -0.18 -0.07 17.43
CA VAL A 57 0.84 0.79 18.04
C VAL A 57 1.15 1.98 17.14
N GLY A 58 1.38 1.73 15.85
CA GLY A 58 1.62 2.78 14.86
C GLY A 58 0.45 3.75 14.74
N TYR A 59 -0.78 3.24 14.76
CA TYR A 59 -2.00 4.05 14.73
C TYR A 59 -2.12 4.95 15.95
N VAL A 60 -1.92 4.42 17.16
CA VAL A 60 -1.97 5.21 18.40
C VAL A 60 -0.90 6.30 18.39
N ILE A 61 0.33 5.97 17.98
CA ILE A 61 1.42 6.95 17.87
C ILE A 61 1.09 8.04 16.85
N CYS A 62 0.62 7.66 15.66
CA CYS A 62 0.23 8.57 14.59
C CYS A 62 -0.89 9.51 15.04
N VAL A 63 -1.98 8.97 15.59
CA VAL A 63 -3.11 9.76 16.11
C VAL A 63 -2.63 10.71 17.21
N TYR A 64 -1.83 10.22 18.16
CA TYR A 64 -1.30 11.08 19.23
C TYR A 64 -0.46 12.23 18.66
N TRP A 65 0.45 11.95 17.72
CA TRP A 65 1.35 12.95 17.14
C TRP A 65 0.58 13.99 16.31
N VAL A 66 -0.31 13.54 15.41
CA VAL A 66 -1.15 14.43 14.60
C VAL A 66 -2.08 15.26 15.49
N MET A 67 -2.75 14.64 16.48
CA MET A 67 -3.66 15.36 17.38
C MET A 67 -2.95 16.30 18.33
N ARG A 68 -1.71 16.02 18.70
CA ARG A 68 -0.86 16.94 19.47
C ARG A 68 -0.56 18.18 18.64
N TYR A 69 -0.16 18.01 17.38
CA TYR A 69 0.09 19.13 16.47
C TYR A 69 -1.19 19.92 16.17
N ALA A 70 -2.28 19.24 15.83
CA ALA A 70 -3.57 19.84 15.54
C ALA A 70 -4.12 20.68 16.71
N ARG A 71 -3.98 20.18 17.96
CA ARG A 71 -4.35 20.96 19.16
C ARG A 71 -3.47 22.20 19.36
N LYS A 72 -2.16 22.08 19.10
CA LYS A 72 -1.21 23.20 19.18
C LYS A 72 -1.61 24.32 18.22
N VAL A 73 -1.86 23.97 16.94
CA VAL A 73 -2.29 24.93 15.90
C VAL A 73 -3.65 25.53 16.21
N ARG A 74 -4.61 24.73 16.69
CA ARG A 74 -5.96 25.21 17.03
C ARG A 74 -5.96 26.23 18.17
N ASN A 75 -5.09 26.03 19.17
CA ASN A 75 -5.00 26.91 20.34
C ASN A 75 -4.13 28.15 20.09
N SER A 76 -3.08 28.00 19.27
CA SER A 76 -2.14 29.08 18.95
C SER A 76 -1.75 29.00 17.48
N PRO A 77 -2.50 29.67 16.57
CA PRO A 77 -2.24 29.61 15.13
C PRO A 77 -0.83 30.03 14.71
N GLU A 78 -0.21 30.96 15.45
CA GLU A 78 1.19 31.40 15.23
C GLU A 78 2.22 30.28 15.44
N SER A 79 1.85 29.22 16.16
CA SER A 79 2.72 28.10 16.44
C SER A 79 2.67 26.99 15.38
N SER A 80 1.89 27.22 14.31
CA SER A 80 1.92 26.45 13.07
C SER A 80 3.29 26.57 12.39
N ILE A 81 3.70 25.49 11.73
CA ILE A 81 4.94 25.43 10.97
C ILE A 81 4.80 26.24 9.67
N VAL A 82 3.56 26.42 9.21
CA VAL A 82 3.20 27.15 7.99
C VAL A 82 2.47 28.46 8.31
N ALA A 83 2.73 29.04 9.49
CA ALA A 83 2.10 30.27 9.95
C ALA A 83 2.38 31.46 9.01
N ASP A 84 3.60 31.53 8.47
CA ASP A 84 4.07 32.50 7.48
C ASP A 84 3.29 32.45 6.16
N LYS A 85 2.85 31.25 5.75
CA LYS A 85 2.07 31.02 4.52
C LYS A 85 0.57 30.92 4.76
N MET A 86 0.09 31.18 5.99
CA MET A 86 -1.29 30.87 6.36
C MET A 86 -2.31 31.73 5.60
N ALA A 87 -1.99 33.00 5.31
CA ALA A 87 -2.84 33.90 4.53
C ALA A 87 -2.92 33.49 3.05
N GLU A 88 -1.79 33.09 2.45
CA GLU A 88 -1.72 32.60 1.08
C GLU A 88 -2.45 31.26 0.94
N ASN A 89 -2.25 30.33 1.88
CA ASN A 89 -2.98 29.07 1.95
C ASN A 89 -4.48 29.31 2.15
N GLN A 90 -4.89 30.24 2.99
CA GLN A 90 -6.30 30.61 3.12
C GLN A 90 -6.85 31.17 1.82
N ALA A 91 -6.15 32.08 1.15
CA ALA A 91 -6.59 32.62 -0.14
C ALA A 91 -6.69 31.53 -1.22
N HIS A 92 -5.72 30.62 -1.30
CA HIS A 92 -5.70 29.53 -2.27
C HIS A 92 -6.78 28.46 -1.99
N PHE A 93 -6.91 28.01 -0.74
CA PHE A 93 -7.86 26.94 -0.35
C PHE A 93 -9.28 27.42 -0.03
N LEU A 94 -9.49 28.71 0.26
CA LEU A 94 -10.82 29.29 0.54
C LEU A 94 -11.29 30.25 -0.55
N GLY A 95 -10.38 30.96 -1.23
CA GLY A 95 -10.73 31.97 -2.25
C GLY A 95 -11.18 31.39 -3.59
N ASN A 96 -10.78 30.15 -3.91
CA ASN A 96 -11.23 29.42 -5.10
C ASN A 96 -12.47 28.53 -4.85
N ARG A 97 -13.31 28.82 -3.85
CA ARG A 97 -14.61 28.14 -3.69
C ARG A 97 -15.62 28.58 -4.77
N SER A 98 -15.35 28.20 -6.01
CA SER A 98 -16.38 27.72 -6.94
C SER A 98 -16.56 26.21 -6.77
N GLU A 99 -16.47 25.70 -5.54
CA GLU A 99 -16.90 24.33 -5.25
C GLU A 99 -18.43 24.34 -5.20
N THR A 100 -19.03 24.05 -6.35
CA THR A 100 -20.36 23.43 -6.37
C THR A 100 -20.24 22.19 -5.49
N MET A 101 -20.62 22.30 -4.21
CA MET A 101 -20.67 21.16 -3.28
C MET A 101 -21.46 20.08 -4.00
N LEU A 102 -20.76 19.05 -4.48
CA LEU A 102 -21.34 18.01 -5.29
C LEU A 102 -22.42 17.35 -4.44
N GLU A 103 -23.69 17.58 -4.77
CA GLU A 103 -24.80 17.03 -3.98
C GLU A 103 -24.65 15.52 -3.84
N PHE A 104 -24.93 15.02 -2.63
CA PHE A 104 -24.84 13.60 -2.34
C PHE A 104 -26.07 12.87 -2.89
N THR A 105 -26.15 12.80 -4.23
CA THR A 105 -27.30 12.25 -4.93
C THR A 105 -27.46 10.75 -4.63
N PRO A 106 -28.68 10.20 -4.75
CA PRO A 106 -28.91 8.75 -4.59
C PRO A 106 -28.00 7.90 -5.48
N THR A 107 -27.70 8.36 -6.70
CA THR A 107 -26.78 7.71 -7.63
C THR A 107 -25.35 7.66 -7.06
N ARG A 108 -24.82 8.79 -6.57
CA ARG A 108 -23.48 8.84 -5.96
C ARG A 108 -23.40 7.97 -4.71
N LYS A 109 -24.45 7.94 -3.89
CA LYS A 109 -24.56 7.05 -2.74
C LYS A 109 -24.54 5.57 -3.15
N ALA A 110 -25.28 5.19 -4.20
CA ALA A 110 -25.28 3.83 -4.71
C ALA A 110 -23.89 3.41 -5.25
N ILE A 111 -23.21 4.30 -5.98
CA ILE A 111 -21.85 4.06 -6.48
C ILE A 111 -20.87 3.85 -5.32
N LEU A 112 -20.94 4.68 -4.27
CA LEU A 112 -20.07 4.53 -3.10
C LEU A 112 -20.32 3.21 -2.33
N ILE A 113 -21.59 2.80 -2.20
CA ILE A 113 -21.94 1.52 -1.60
C ILE A 113 -21.38 0.36 -2.44
N LEU A 114 -21.57 0.41 -3.75
CA LEU A 114 -21.05 -0.61 -4.67
C LEU A 114 -19.52 -0.68 -4.64
N PHE A 115 -18.84 0.47 -4.59
CA PHE A 115 -17.40 0.54 -4.46
C PHE A 115 -16.93 -0.13 -3.15
N ALA A 116 -17.53 0.23 -2.01
CA ALA A 116 -17.22 -0.40 -0.72
C ALA A 116 -17.53 -1.90 -0.70
N ALA A 117 -18.65 -2.32 -1.29
CA ALA A 117 -19.03 -3.73 -1.41
C ALA A 117 -18.05 -4.52 -2.28
N SER A 118 -17.53 -3.92 -3.36
CA SER A 118 -16.53 -4.53 -4.23
C SER A 118 -15.23 -4.82 -3.48
N PHE A 119 -14.78 -3.89 -2.63
CA PHE A 119 -13.63 -4.10 -1.75
C PHE A 119 -13.89 -5.20 -0.72
N ALA A 120 -15.05 -5.20 -0.06
CA ALA A 120 -15.39 -6.24 0.91
C ALA A 120 -15.43 -7.63 0.27
N PHE A 121 -16.01 -7.73 -0.92
CA PHE A 121 -16.10 -8.97 -1.69
C PHE A 121 -14.73 -9.45 -2.16
N MET A 122 -13.89 -8.54 -2.65
CA MET A 122 -12.49 -8.83 -2.98
C MET A 122 -11.72 -9.35 -1.76
N ILE A 123 -11.81 -8.68 -0.61
CA ILE A 123 -11.12 -9.09 0.62
C ILE A 123 -11.56 -10.50 1.02
N TYR A 124 -12.86 -10.78 1.00
CA TYR A 124 -13.39 -12.12 1.29
C TYR A 124 -12.86 -13.17 0.30
N GLY A 125 -12.88 -12.87 -1.00
CA GLY A 125 -12.38 -13.77 -2.03
C GLY A 125 -10.91 -14.11 -1.85
N VAL A 126 -10.07 -13.12 -1.55
CA VAL A 126 -8.64 -13.35 -1.32
C VAL A 126 -8.38 -14.07 0.01
N ALA A 127 -9.07 -13.67 1.08
CA ALA A 127 -8.82 -14.21 2.41
C ALA A 127 -9.36 -15.64 2.62
N VAL A 128 -10.44 -16.00 1.93
CA VAL A 128 -11.18 -17.25 2.19
C VAL A 128 -11.23 -18.16 0.96
N LEU A 129 -11.48 -17.60 -0.23
CA LEU A 129 -11.65 -18.39 -1.45
C LEU A 129 -10.35 -18.64 -2.21
N GLY A 130 -9.22 -18.09 -1.74
CA GLY A 130 -7.91 -18.24 -2.37
C GLY A 130 -7.80 -17.51 -3.72
N TRP A 131 -8.58 -16.46 -3.92
CA TRP A 131 -8.58 -15.70 -5.16
C TRP A 131 -7.23 -15.03 -5.43
N TRP A 132 -6.90 -14.96 -6.71
CA TRP A 132 -5.68 -14.31 -7.19
C TRP A 132 -6.04 -13.20 -8.18
N MET A 133 -5.09 -12.83 -9.04
CA MET A 133 -5.21 -11.66 -9.91
C MET A 133 -6.42 -11.72 -10.84
N ALA A 134 -6.73 -12.88 -11.42
CA ALA A 134 -7.82 -13.00 -12.39
C ALA A 134 -9.18 -12.67 -11.76
N GLU A 135 -9.47 -13.25 -10.59
CA GLU A 135 -10.73 -13.04 -9.88
C GLU A 135 -10.83 -11.61 -9.33
N ILE A 136 -9.74 -11.06 -8.79
CA ILE A 136 -9.71 -9.67 -8.33
C ILE A 136 -9.99 -8.71 -9.48
N SER A 137 -9.34 -8.90 -10.63
CA SER A 137 -9.58 -8.09 -11.83
C SER A 137 -11.02 -8.20 -12.33
N ALA A 138 -11.61 -9.41 -12.29
CA ALA A 138 -12.99 -9.62 -12.69
C ALA A 138 -13.98 -8.87 -11.79
N VAL A 139 -13.75 -8.84 -10.46
CA VAL A 139 -14.59 -8.08 -9.52
C VAL A 139 -14.57 -6.58 -9.83
N PHE A 140 -13.38 -5.99 -10.01
CA PHE A 140 -13.28 -4.56 -10.30
C PHE A 140 -13.79 -4.20 -11.69
N LEU A 141 -13.59 -5.08 -12.69
CA LEU A 141 -14.15 -4.88 -14.02
C LEU A 141 -15.68 -4.91 -13.99
N ALA A 142 -16.27 -5.91 -13.31
CA ALA A 142 -17.71 -6.00 -13.13
C ALA A 142 -18.26 -4.77 -12.38
N ALA A 143 -17.58 -4.34 -11.31
CA ALA A 143 -17.94 -3.15 -10.56
C ALA A 143 -17.90 -1.89 -11.46
N ALA A 144 -16.86 -1.73 -12.28
CA ALA A 144 -16.74 -0.60 -13.21
C ALA A 144 -17.91 -0.57 -14.20
N VAL A 145 -18.27 -1.71 -14.81
CA VAL A 145 -19.42 -1.82 -15.73
C VAL A 145 -20.73 -1.47 -15.01
N ILE A 146 -20.96 -2.01 -13.81
CA ILE A 146 -22.17 -1.72 -13.03
C ILE A 146 -22.24 -0.23 -12.65
N VAL A 147 -21.12 0.38 -12.26
CA VAL A 147 -21.04 1.83 -12.01
C VAL A 147 -21.40 2.62 -13.26
N GLY A 148 -20.88 2.25 -14.43
CA GLY A 148 -21.22 2.89 -15.71
C GLY A 148 -22.72 2.86 -16.00
N VAL A 149 -23.37 1.72 -15.74
CA VAL A 149 -24.84 1.56 -15.88
C VAL A 149 -25.61 2.41 -14.88
N ILE A 150 -25.24 2.38 -13.59
CA ILE A 150 -25.92 3.15 -12.52
C ILE A 150 -25.77 4.66 -12.75
N ALA A 151 -24.58 5.09 -13.16
CA ALA A 151 -24.28 6.48 -13.50
C ALA A 151 -24.93 6.91 -14.82
N ARG A 152 -25.49 5.97 -15.60
CA ARG A 152 -26.02 6.20 -16.95
C ARG A 152 -24.99 6.88 -17.86
N MET A 153 -23.74 6.44 -17.75
CA MET A 153 -22.67 6.91 -18.63
C MET A 153 -22.97 6.43 -20.06
N GLY A 154 -22.83 7.32 -21.04
CA GLY A 154 -22.83 6.91 -22.44
C GLY A 154 -21.65 5.98 -22.73
N GLU A 155 -21.80 5.09 -23.71
CA GLU A 155 -20.79 4.09 -24.08
C GLU A 155 -19.42 4.72 -24.41
N GLU A 156 -19.43 5.83 -25.15
CA GLU A 156 -18.23 6.58 -25.50
C GLU A 156 -17.52 7.12 -24.25
N THR A 157 -18.26 7.76 -23.35
CA THR A 157 -17.71 8.32 -22.10
C THR A 157 -17.21 7.22 -21.16
N PHE A 158 -17.92 6.10 -21.06
CA PHE A 158 -17.47 4.96 -20.26
C PHE A 158 -16.18 4.38 -20.81
N THR A 159 -16.12 4.15 -22.12
CA THR A 159 -14.96 3.56 -22.79
C THR A 159 -13.73 4.46 -22.69
N SER A 160 -13.89 5.77 -22.94
CA SER A 160 -12.79 6.72 -22.79
C SER A 160 -12.27 6.78 -21.35
N THR A 161 -13.18 6.90 -20.38
CA THR A 161 -12.82 6.93 -18.94
C THR A 161 -12.10 5.65 -18.51
N PHE A 162 -12.56 4.49 -19.00
CA PHE A 162 -11.93 3.21 -18.70
C PHE A 162 -10.53 3.10 -19.32
N ILE A 163 -10.36 3.51 -20.58
CA ILE A 163 -9.05 3.52 -21.27
C ILE A 163 -8.08 4.46 -20.57
N ASP A 164 -8.53 5.65 -20.19
CA ASP A 164 -7.71 6.63 -19.48
C ASP A 164 -7.22 6.05 -18.14
N GLY A 165 -8.11 5.41 -17.36
CA GLY A 165 -7.71 4.73 -16.13
C GLY A 165 -6.75 3.56 -16.36
N ALA A 166 -6.94 2.77 -17.43
CA ALA A 166 -6.03 1.68 -17.79
C ALA A 166 -4.64 2.20 -18.21
N ARG A 167 -4.59 3.34 -18.90
CA ARG A 167 -3.35 3.98 -19.35
C ARG A 167 -2.46 4.38 -18.18
N ASP A 168 -3.06 4.88 -17.10
CA ASP A 168 -2.33 5.27 -15.89
C ASP A 168 -1.61 4.09 -15.22
N LEU A 169 -2.10 2.86 -15.40
CA LEU A 169 -1.50 1.64 -14.84
C LEU A 169 -0.55 0.91 -15.80
N LEU A 170 -0.49 1.30 -17.08
CA LEU A 170 0.29 0.60 -18.10
C LEU A 170 1.79 0.55 -17.76
N GLY A 171 2.35 1.66 -17.26
CA GLY A 171 3.75 1.72 -16.84
C GLY A 171 4.07 0.75 -15.70
N VAL A 172 3.18 0.66 -14.71
CA VAL A 172 3.31 -0.28 -13.58
C VAL A 172 3.21 -1.73 -14.06
N ALA A 173 2.28 -2.03 -14.96
CA ALA A 173 2.10 -3.38 -15.51
C ALA A 173 3.34 -3.89 -16.27
N LEU A 174 3.98 -3.01 -17.06
CA LEU A 174 5.22 -3.36 -17.78
C LEU A 174 6.38 -3.64 -16.82
N ILE A 175 6.56 -2.82 -15.78
CA ILE A 175 7.59 -3.02 -14.76
C ILE A 175 7.38 -4.35 -14.04
N ILE A 176 6.15 -4.65 -13.63
CA ILE A 176 5.81 -5.93 -12.97
C ILE A 176 6.08 -7.11 -13.91
N GLY A 177 5.71 -7.00 -15.19
CA GLY A 177 5.97 -8.03 -16.20
C GLY A 177 7.46 -8.33 -16.39
N ILE A 178 8.29 -7.28 -16.49
CA ILE A 178 9.75 -7.42 -16.60
C ILE A 178 10.35 -8.01 -15.32
N ALA A 179 9.96 -7.50 -14.15
CA ALA A 179 10.42 -8.01 -12.86
C ALA A 179 10.10 -9.50 -12.71
N ARG A 180 8.88 -9.91 -13.08
CA ARG A 180 8.49 -11.33 -13.07
C ARG A 180 9.28 -12.14 -14.10
N GLY A 181 9.53 -11.58 -15.29
CA GLY A 181 10.37 -12.21 -16.31
C GLY A 181 11.79 -12.49 -15.82
N ILE A 182 12.42 -11.53 -15.14
CA ILE A 182 13.75 -11.70 -14.52
C ILE A 182 13.73 -12.85 -13.51
N VAL A 183 12.74 -12.87 -12.61
CA VAL A 183 12.60 -13.95 -11.62
C VAL A 183 12.47 -15.31 -12.30
N VAL A 184 11.65 -15.43 -13.36
CA VAL A 184 11.48 -16.68 -14.11
C VAL A 184 12.78 -17.12 -14.79
N VAL A 185 13.54 -16.19 -15.36
CA VAL A 185 14.85 -16.49 -15.97
C VAL A 185 15.87 -16.91 -14.92
N MET A 186 15.89 -16.24 -13.75
CA MET A 186 16.78 -16.60 -12.65
C MET A 186 16.48 -17.97 -12.07
N ASP A 187 15.20 -18.31 -11.94
CA ASP A 187 14.73 -19.59 -11.42
C ASP A 187 15.06 -20.74 -12.40
N ASN A 188 14.66 -20.59 -13.68
CA ASN A 188 14.97 -21.58 -14.72
C ASN A 188 16.48 -21.70 -15.00
N GLY A 189 17.23 -20.62 -14.82
CA GLY A 189 18.68 -20.57 -14.99
C GLY A 189 19.47 -21.10 -13.79
N MET A 190 18.81 -21.56 -12.72
CA MET A 190 19.43 -21.98 -11.46
C MET A 190 20.29 -20.89 -10.78
N ILE A 191 20.15 -19.62 -11.19
CA ILE A 191 20.89 -18.48 -10.66
C ILE A 191 20.46 -18.23 -9.21
N THR A 192 19.17 -18.35 -8.92
CA THR A 192 18.62 -18.24 -7.56
C THR A 192 19.37 -19.18 -6.61
N HIS A 193 19.58 -20.44 -7.01
CA HIS A 193 20.32 -21.41 -6.19
C HIS A 193 21.79 -21.04 -5.98
N THR A 194 22.47 -20.48 -6.99
CA THR A 194 23.86 -20.02 -6.84
C THR A 194 23.98 -18.82 -5.89
N ILE A 195 23.05 -17.85 -5.98
CA ILE A 195 22.99 -16.70 -5.07
C ILE A 195 22.73 -17.19 -3.64
N LEU A 196 21.76 -18.09 -3.46
CA LEU A 196 21.44 -18.67 -2.16
C LEU A 196 22.65 -19.40 -1.55
N HIS A 197 23.33 -20.24 -2.31
CA HIS A 197 24.51 -20.96 -1.83
C HIS A 197 25.68 -20.03 -1.49
N SER A 198 25.88 -18.96 -2.27
CA SER A 198 26.92 -17.97 -1.98
C SER A 198 26.60 -17.12 -0.75
N ALA A 199 25.32 -16.80 -0.56
CA ALA A 199 24.84 -16.03 0.57
C ALA A 199 24.68 -16.86 1.85
N GLU A 200 24.56 -18.18 1.76
CA GLU A 200 24.41 -19.11 2.89
C GLU A 200 25.46 -18.84 3.97
N ASN A 201 26.74 -18.76 3.61
CA ASN A 201 27.82 -18.46 4.55
C ASN A 201 27.76 -17.06 5.18
N LEU A 202 27.12 -16.09 4.49
CA LEU A 202 26.96 -14.72 4.97
C LEU A 202 25.79 -14.58 5.95
N VAL A 203 24.75 -15.41 5.81
CA VAL A 203 23.55 -15.36 6.66
C VAL A 203 23.52 -16.46 7.72
N SER A 204 24.24 -17.56 7.53
CA SER A 204 24.37 -18.65 8.50
C SER A 204 25.06 -18.15 9.77
N GLY A 205 24.39 -18.26 10.91
CA GLY A 205 24.92 -17.80 12.21
C GLY A 205 24.55 -16.36 12.58
N LEU A 206 23.84 -15.62 11.71
CA LEU A 206 23.22 -14.35 12.12
C LEU A 206 22.10 -14.62 13.11
N SER A 207 21.99 -13.77 14.14
CA SER A 207 20.79 -13.78 14.98
C SER A 207 19.58 -13.33 14.16
N THR A 208 18.40 -13.87 14.49
CA THR A 208 17.11 -13.50 13.87
C THR A 208 16.91 -11.99 13.79
N THR A 209 17.28 -11.27 14.86
CA THR A 209 17.16 -9.81 14.93
C THR A 209 18.04 -9.11 13.89
N VAL A 210 19.29 -9.54 13.73
CA VAL A 210 20.22 -8.93 12.77
C VAL A 210 19.74 -9.19 11.34
N PHE A 211 19.37 -10.44 11.03
CA PHE A 211 18.89 -10.82 9.69
C PHE A 211 17.67 -10.00 9.26
N ILE A 212 16.68 -9.84 10.16
CA ILE A 212 15.46 -9.07 9.88
C ILE A 212 15.74 -7.58 9.71
N ASN A 213 16.66 -6.99 10.48
CA ASN A 213 17.03 -5.59 10.31
C ASN A 213 17.78 -5.35 9.00
N VAL A 214 18.69 -6.25 8.60
CA VAL A 214 19.37 -6.18 7.30
C VAL A 214 18.35 -6.29 6.16
N THR A 215 17.43 -7.25 6.26
CA THR A 215 16.32 -7.42 5.32
C THR A 215 15.50 -6.15 5.21
N TYR A 216 15.08 -5.56 6.34
CA TYR A 216 14.32 -4.32 6.37
C TYR A 216 15.04 -3.17 5.64
N TRP A 217 16.31 -2.92 5.94
CA TRP A 217 17.06 -1.82 5.30
C TRP A 217 17.31 -2.06 3.81
N LEU A 218 17.52 -3.32 3.41
CA LEU A 218 17.62 -3.69 2.01
C LEU A 218 16.30 -3.42 1.27
N GLU A 219 15.16 -3.79 1.87
CA GLU A 219 13.84 -3.53 1.32
C GLU A 219 13.53 -2.02 1.24
N VAL A 220 13.97 -1.22 2.22
CA VAL A 220 13.87 0.25 2.17
C VAL A 220 14.67 0.81 0.98
N LEU A 221 15.90 0.32 0.77
CA LEU A 221 16.70 0.74 -0.37
C LEU A 221 16.04 0.37 -1.70
N LEU A 222 15.54 -0.87 -1.79
CA LEU A 222 14.87 -1.36 -2.99
C LEU A 222 13.52 -0.67 -3.24
N SER A 223 12.80 -0.23 -2.21
CA SER A 223 11.54 0.49 -2.40
C SER A 223 11.72 1.88 -3.04
N PHE A 224 12.88 2.52 -2.89
CA PHE A 224 13.21 3.71 -3.65
C PHE A 224 13.45 3.42 -5.15
N LEU A 225 13.96 2.23 -5.47
CA LEU A 225 14.24 1.80 -6.85
C LEU A 225 12.99 1.21 -7.54
N VAL A 226 12.14 0.54 -6.76
CA VAL A 226 10.91 -0.12 -7.20
C VAL A 226 9.73 0.45 -6.41
N PRO A 227 9.10 1.55 -6.89
CA PRO A 227 8.05 2.25 -6.14
C PRO A 227 6.77 1.43 -5.96
N SER A 228 6.62 0.33 -6.70
CA SER A 228 5.46 -0.54 -6.62
C SER A 228 5.66 -1.59 -5.53
N SER A 229 4.86 -1.54 -4.46
CA SER A 229 4.88 -2.56 -3.40
C SER A 229 4.65 -3.97 -3.99
N SER A 230 3.62 -4.16 -4.82
CA SER A 230 3.35 -5.46 -5.46
C SER A 230 4.53 -5.94 -6.32
N GLY A 231 5.17 -5.04 -7.07
CA GLY A 231 6.35 -5.34 -7.88
C GLY A 231 7.56 -5.73 -7.05
N LEU A 232 7.81 -4.98 -5.97
CA LEU A 232 8.90 -5.25 -5.03
C LEU A 232 8.72 -6.62 -4.36
N ALA A 233 7.51 -6.94 -3.88
CA ALA A 233 7.19 -8.24 -3.31
C ALA A 233 7.46 -9.41 -4.26
N VAL A 234 7.07 -9.28 -5.53
CA VAL A 234 7.31 -10.33 -6.55
C VAL A 234 8.79 -10.48 -6.86
N LEU A 235 9.56 -9.39 -6.78
CA LEU A 235 10.99 -9.38 -7.05
C LEU A 235 11.81 -9.98 -5.89
N THR A 236 11.54 -9.59 -4.64
CA THR A 236 12.44 -9.88 -3.52
C THR A 236 12.11 -11.15 -2.77
N MET A 237 10.82 -11.48 -2.59
CA MET A 237 10.41 -12.63 -1.78
C MET A 237 10.96 -13.98 -2.26
N PRO A 238 11.07 -14.28 -3.57
CA PRO A 238 11.69 -15.52 -4.03
C PRO A 238 13.16 -15.70 -3.62
N ILE A 239 13.84 -14.62 -3.25
CA ILE A 239 15.24 -14.61 -2.81
C ILE A 239 15.31 -14.53 -1.29
N MET A 240 14.61 -13.57 -0.68
CA MET A 240 14.69 -13.30 0.75
C MET A 240 14.03 -14.40 1.60
N ALA A 241 12.97 -15.05 1.10
CA ALA A 241 12.30 -16.10 1.86
C ALA A 241 13.16 -17.37 1.99
N PRO A 242 13.80 -17.92 0.93
CA PRO A 242 14.75 -19.02 1.11
C PRO A 242 15.98 -18.64 1.94
N LEU A 243 16.49 -17.40 1.84
CA LEU A 243 17.58 -16.93 2.70
C LEU A 243 17.23 -16.96 4.19
N ALA A 244 15.98 -16.68 4.54
CA ALA A 244 15.51 -16.77 5.91
C ALA A 244 15.57 -18.20 6.43
N ASP A 245 15.29 -19.21 5.60
CA ASP A 245 15.38 -20.61 6.03
C ASP A 245 16.82 -21.01 6.37
N PHE A 246 17.81 -20.57 5.57
CA PHE A 246 19.24 -20.77 5.86
C PHE A 246 19.68 -20.07 7.16
N ALA A 247 19.07 -18.93 7.48
CA ALA A 247 19.30 -18.21 8.73
C ALA A 247 18.46 -18.73 9.91
N HIS A 248 17.65 -19.78 9.72
CA HIS A 248 16.66 -20.28 10.69
C HIS A 248 15.68 -19.20 11.19
N VAL A 249 15.29 -18.29 10.30
CA VAL A 249 14.32 -17.21 10.52
C VAL A 249 13.01 -17.55 9.85
N GLN A 250 11.89 -17.26 10.52
CA GLN A 250 10.57 -17.51 9.94
C GLN A 250 10.29 -16.54 8.79
N ARG A 251 9.78 -17.07 7.66
CA ARG A 251 9.50 -16.30 6.44
C ARG A 251 8.45 -15.19 6.65
N ASP A 252 7.54 -15.32 7.63
CA ASP A 252 6.54 -14.29 7.95
C ASP A 252 7.16 -13.01 8.50
N LEU A 253 8.32 -13.12 9.16
CA LEU A 253 9.11 -11.97 9.61
C LEU A 253 9.74 -11.22 8.43
N VAL A 254 10.17 -11.93 7.38
CA VAL A 254 10.65 -11.32 6.12
C VAL A 254 9.51 -10.55 5.45
N VAL A 255 8.33 -11.17 5.33
CA VAL A 255 7.13 -10.51 4.77
C VAL A 255 6.74 -9.28 5.59
N THR A 256 6.92 -9.32 6.91
CA THR A 256 6.64 -8.18 7.80
C THR A 256 7.70 -7.08 7.69
N ALA A 257 8.98 -7.46 7.53
CA ALA A 257 10.08 -6.51 7.30
C ALA A 257 9.90 -5.76 5.98
N TYR A 258 9.58 -6.48 4.90
CA TYR A 258 9.25 -5.90 3.59
C TYR A 258 8.08 -4.91 3.68
N GLN A 259 6.98 -5.28 4.34
CA GLN A 259 5.83 -4.38 4.51
C GLN A 259 6.20 -3.13 5.28
N SER A 260 6.94 -3.31 6.38
CA SER A 260 7.39 -2.19 7.21
C SER A 260 8.30 -1.24 6.42
N ALA A 261 9.16 -1.78 5.55
CA ALA A 261 10.02 -0.99 4.67
C ALA A 261 9.21 -0.23 3.62
N SER A 262 8.26 -0.90 2.97
CA SER A 262 7.41 -0.30 1.92
C SER A 262 6.43 0.76 2.44
N GLY A 263 6.10 0.77 3.74
CA GLY A 263 5.23 1.76 4.37
C GLY A 263 5.94 3.02 4.91
N GLY A 264 7.29 3.01 4.95
CA GLY A 264 8.10 4.10 5.48
C GLY A 264 8.69 5.05 4.42
N GLY A 265 8.60 4.68 3.14
CA GLY A 265 9.06 5.47 1.98
C GLY A 265 8.05 6.48 1.46
#